data_AF-A0A2W5P0L0-F1
#
_entry.id   AF-A0A2W5P0L0-F1
#
_cell.length_a   1.000
_cell.length_b   1.000
_cell.length_c   1.000
_cell.angle_alpha   90.00
_cell.angle_beta   90.00
_cell.angle_gamma   90.00
#
_symmetry.space_group_name_H-M   'P 1'
#
loop_
_entity.id
_entity.type
_entity.pdbx_description
1 polymer ?
#
loop_
_entity_poly.entity_id
_entity_poly.type
_entity_poly.pdbx_seq_one_letter_code
_entity_poly.pdbx_strand_id
1 'polypeptide(L)'
;YLYTVDDLAHVVRQGEASRQAAVAQAETIIDAGVQGFMHWLDQRGTVPLIQQLNAQAEDWRNAELARARRLLARGESVDAVLEALARGLTQKMLHGPLAELHAGDAEARQQTAQAVSRLFLRKER
;
A
#
# COMPACT_ATOMS: atom_id res chain seq x y z
N TYR A 1 9.55 -52.22 42.41
CA TYR A 1 9.73 -52.31 40.95
C TYR A 1 11.19 -52.00 40.65
N LEU A 2 11.91 -52.94 40.01
CA LEU A 2 13.34 -52.81 39.67
C LEU A 2 13.42 -52.44 38.19
N TYR A 3 13.95 -51.26 37.86
CA TYR A 3 14.18 -50.83 36.48
C TYR A 3 15.62 -51.19 36.08
N THR A 4 15.81 -51.77 34.90
CA THR A 4 17.14 -52.12 34.37
C THR A 4 17.67 -51.05 33.41
N VAL A 5 18.95 -51.13 33.07
CA VAL A 5 19.59 -50.21 32.11
C VAL A 5 18.92 -50.29 30.72
N ASP A 6 18.30 -51.43 30.39
CA ASP A 6 17.53 -51.60 29.14
C ASP A 6 16.21 -50.80 29.13
N ASP A 7 15.59 -50.59 30.30
CA ASP A 7 14.39 -49.76 30.43
C ASP A 7 14.71 -48.29 30.17
N LEU A 8 15.90 -47.83 30.58
CA LEU A 8 16.40 -46.48 30.27
C LEU A 8 16.69 -46.31 28.77
N ALA A 9 17.24 -47.33 28.10
CA ALA A 9 17.49 -47.29 26.67
C ALA A 9 16.20 -47.15 25.84
N HIS A 10 15.10 -47.78 26.29
CA HIS A 10 13.78 -47.61 25.66
C HIS A 10 13.25 -46.18 25.81
N VAL A 11 13.38 -45.59 27.00
CA VAL A 11 12.97 -44.20 27.27
C VAL A 11 13.79 -43.20 26.46
N VAL A 12 15.10 -43.42 26.30
CA VAL A 12 15.96 -42.56 25.48
C VAL A 12 15.56 -42.63 24.00
N ARG A 13 15.33 -43.83 23.44
CA ARG A 13 14.87 -43.98 22.04
C ARG A 13 13.51 -43.31 21.80
N GLN A 14 12.58 -43.47 22.76
CA GLN A 14 11.28 -42.81 22.70
C GLN A 14 11.40 -41.28 22.82
N GLY A 15 12.32 -40.80 23.66
CA GLY A 15 12.63 -39.38 23.80
C GLY A 15 13.27 -38.78 22.53
N GLU A 16 14.10 -39.55 21.83
CA GLU A 16 14.72 -39.14 20.56
C GLU A 16 13.68 -39.03 19.44
N ALA A 17 12.81 -40.03 19.29
CA ALA A 17 11.70 -40.01 18.34
C ALA A 17 10.72 -38.86 18.64
N SER A 18 10.39 -38.63 19.91
CA SER A 18 9.53 -37.52 20.33
C SER A 18 10.18 -36.17 20.05
N ARG A 19 11.50 -36.04 20.24
CA ARG A 19 12.24 -34.81 19.93
C ARG A 19 12.26 -34.53 18.42
N GLN A 20 12.47 -35.55 17.59
CA GLN A 20 12.42 -35.39 16.13
C GLN A 20 11.03 -34.97 15.64
N ALA A 21 9.97 -35.58 16.18
CA ALA A 21 8.60 -35.19 15.85
C ALA A 21 8.30 -33.74 16.28
N ALA A 22 8.77 -33.32 17.45
CA ALA A 22 8.62 -31.95 17.94
C ALA A 22 9.38 -30.92 17.07
N VAL A 23 10.56 -31.28 16.57
CA VAL A 23 11.33 -30.42 15.65
C VAL A 23 10.58 -30.24 14.33
N ALA A 24 10.10 -31.32 13.70
CA ALA A 24 9.33 -31.23 12.46
C ALA A 24 8.03 -30.40 12.62
N GLN A 25 7.39 -30.52 13.78
CA GLN A 25 6.23 -29.70 14.13
C GLN A 25 6.59 -28.21 14.28
N ALA A 26 7.73 -27.91 14.92
CA ALA A 26 8.21 -26.55 15.07
C ALA A 26 8.56 -25.91 13.71
N GLU A 27 9.22 -26.65 12.82
CA GLU A 27 9.54 -26.20 11.45
C GLU A 27 8.27 -25.84 10.67
N THR A 28 7.24 -26.69 10.75
CA THR A 28 5.94 -26.43 10.09
C THR A 28 5.28 -25.15 10.61
N ILE A 29 5.34 -24.90 11.92
CA ILE A 29 4.79 -23.69 12.55
C ILE A 29 5.57 -22.44 12.11
N ILE A 30 6.90 -22.55 12.04
CA ILE A 30 7.78 -21.47 11.60
C ILE A 30 7.49 -21.12 10.14
N ASP A 31 7.41 -22.10 9.24
CA ASP A 31 7.16 -21.88 7.82
C ASP A 31 5.81 -21.19 7.58
N ALA A 32 4.75 -21.64 8.26
CA ALA A 32 3.44 -20.99 8.20
C ALA A 32 3.49 -19.55 8.74
N GLY A 33 4.24 -19.30 9.81
CA GLY A 33 4.45 -17.97 10.38
C GLY A 33 5.22 -17.04 9.44
N VAL A 34 6.27 -17.52 8.78
CA VAL A 34 7.05 -16.76 7.80
C VAL A 34 6.21 -16.40 6.58
N GLN A 35 5.42 -17.35 6.05
CA GLN A 35 4.52 -17.07 4.93
C GLN A 35 3.44 -16.04 5.30
N GLY A 36 2.85 -16.16 6.49
CA GLY A 36 1.88 -15.18 6.99
C GLY A 36 2.48 -13.80 7.19
N PHE A 37 3.71 -13.73 7.70
CA PHE A 37 4.43 -12.46 7.87
C PHE A 37 4.79 -11.81 6.53
N MET A 38 5.28 -12.59 5.56
CA MET A 38 5.59 -12.08 4.22
C MET A 38 4.33 -11.58 3.51
N HIS A 39 3.21 -12.30 3.64
CA HIS A 39 1.92 -11.85 3.11
C HIS A 39 1.44 -10.54 3.76
N TRP A 40 1.56 -10.42 5.08
CA TRP A 40 1.26 -9.20 5.83
C TRP A 40 2.17 -8.03 5.46
N LEU A 41 3.45 -8.30 5.18
CA LEU A 41 4.44 -7.31 4.76
C LEU A 41 4.16 -6.82 3.32
N ASP A 42 3.82 -7.74 2.42
CA ASP A 42 3.45 -7.46 1.03
C ASP A 42 2.17 -6.62 0.94
N GLN A 43 1.18 -6.92 1.79
CA GLN A 43 -0.03 -6.09 1.95
C GLN A 43 0.26 -4.64 2.37
N ARG A 44 1.41 -4.38 3.02
CA ARG A 44 1.82 -3.04 3.46
C ARG A 44 2.67 -2.29 2.45
N GLY A 45 3.10 -2.91 1.34
CA GLY A 45 3.91 -2.26 0.31
C GLY A 45 3.25 -1.03 -0.32
N THR A 46 1.91 -0.95 -0.30
CA THR A 46 1.14 0.17 -0.86
C THR A 46 0.86 1.29 0.15
N VAL A 47 1.03 1.05 1.45
CA VAL A 47 0.72 2.03 2.49
C VAL A 47 1.57 3.31 2.37
N PRO A 48 2.89 3.24 2.14
CA PRO A 48 3.69 4.45 1.92
C PRO A 48 3.23 5.25 0.70
N LEU A 49 2.88 4.57 -0.40
CA LEU A 49 2.38 5.23 -1.61
C LEU A 49 1.04 5.93 -1.37
N ILE A 50 0.13 5.29 -0.63
CA ILE A 50 -1.16 5.90 -0.24
C ILE A 50 -0.92 7.14 0.63
N GLN A 51 0.02 7.08 1.58
CA GLN A 51 0.37 8.22 2.43
C GLN A 51 0.94 9.38 1.61
N GLN A 52 1.86 9.09 0.69
CA GLN A 52 2.43 10.10 -0.21
C GLN A 52 1.36 10.74 -1.10
N LEU A 53 0.46 9.95 -1.67
CA LEU A 53 -0.63 10.46 -2.52
C LEU A 53 -1.57 11.37 -1.72
N ASN A 54 -1.96 10.97 -0.51
CA ASN A 54 -2.80 11.78 0.36
C ASN A 54 -2.10 13.08 0.79
N ALA A 55 -0.82 13.02 1.15
CA ALA A 55 -0.03 14.21 1.50
C ALA A 55 0.03 15.19 0.32
N GLN A 56 0.29 14.68 -0.89
CA GLN A 56 0.34 15.52 -2.09
C GLN A 56 -1.02 16.20 -2.39
N ALA A 57 -2.12 15.47 -2.24
CA ALA A 57 -3.46 16.00 -2.43
C ALA A 57 -3.79 17.09 -1.40
N GLU A 58 -3.38 16.88 -0.14
CA GLU A 58 -3.55 17.83 0.95
C GLU A 58 -2.77 19.13 0.70
N ASP A 59 -1.53 19.03 0.23
CA ASP A 59 -0.70 20.18 -0.13
C ASP A 59 -1.35 21.03 -1.25
N TRP A 60 -1.88 20.36 -2.28
CA TRP A 60 -2.60 21.05 -3.35
C TRP A 60 -3.85 21.76 -2.85
N ARG A 61 -4.64 21.08 -2.01
CA ARG A 61 -5.84 21.65 -1.38
C ARG A 61 -5.50 22.89 -0.56
N ASN A 62 -4.49 22.80 0.31
CA ASN A 62 -4.09 23.92 1.17
C ASN A 62 -3.58 25.11 0.37
N ALA A 63 -2.80 24.87 -0.69
CA ALA A 63 -2.32 25.92 -1.57
C ALA A 63 -3.47 26.65 -2.29
N GLU A 64 -4.46 25.91 -2.81
CA GLU A 64 -5.59 26.54 -3.50
C GLU A 64 -6.57 27.22 -2.54
N LEU A 65 -6.80 26.66 -1.35
CA LEU A 65 -7.57 27.34 -0.30
C LEU A 65 -6.90 28.65 0.13
N ALA A 66 -5.58 28.67 0.28
CA ALA A 66 -4.85 29.90 0.59
C ALA A 66 -4.96 30.94 -0.53
N ARG A 67 -4.96 30.50 -1.80
CA ARG A 67 -5.21 31.38 -2.95
C ARG A 67 -6.65 31.93 -2.91
N ALA A 68 -7.65 31.08 -2.69
CA ALA A 68 -9.05 31.47 -2.62
C ALA A 68 -9.31 32.48 -1.49
N ARG A 69 -8.76 32.25 -0.30
CA ARG A 69 -8.85 33.18 0.84
C ARG A 69 -8.27 34.56 0.52
N ARG A 70 -7.15 34.61 -0.22
CA ARG A 70 -6.55 35.88 -0.66
C ARG A 70 -7.43 36.63 -1.66
N LEU A 71 -8.11 35.92 -2.55
CA LEU A 71 -9.03 36.53 -3.52
C LEU A 71 -10.27 37.09 -2.80
N LEU A 72 -10.85 36.34 -1.87
CA LEU A 72 -11.97 36.83 -1.04
C LEU A 72 -11.58 38.07 -0.24
N ALA A 73 -10.39 38.08 0.37
CA ALA A 73 -9.90 39.24 1.12
C ALA A 73 -9.68 40.49 0.23
N ARG A 74 -9.53 40.31 -1.08
CA ARG A 74 -9.43 41.39 -2.07
C ARG A 74 -10.79 41.88 -2.56
N GLY A 75 -11.89 41.25 -2.15
CA GLY A 75 -13.24 41.61 -2.54
C GLY A 75 -13.72 40.96 -3.84
N GLU A 76 -13.04 39.93 -4.33
CA GLU A 76 -13.51 39.15 -5.49
C GLU A 76 -14.86 38.48 -5.18
N SER A 77 -15.67 38.28 -6.22
CA SER A 77 -16.96 37.61 -6.05
C SER A 77 -16.77 36.15 -5.62
N VAL A 78 -17.65 35.67 -4.74
CA VAL A 78 -17.57 34.30 -4.22
C VAL A 78 -17.61 33.27 -5.35
N ASP A 79 -18.47 33.48 -6.35
CA ASP A 79 -18.59 32.59 -7.51
C ASP A 79 -17.27 32.49 -8.30
N ALA A 80 -16.62 33.62 -8.57
CA ALA A 80 -15.34 33.65 -9.28
C ALA A 80 -14.23 32.95 -8.48
N VAL A 81 -14.23 33.10 -7.16
CA VAL A 81 -13.27 32.42 -6.28
C VAL A 81 -13.49 30.90 -6.27
N LEU A 82 -14.74 30.45 -6.16
CA LEU A 82 -15.07 29.02 -6.15
C LEU A 82 -14.72 28.37 -7.49
N GLU A 83 -15.02 29.02 -8.61
CA GLU A 83 -14.64 28.55 -9.94
C GLU A 83 -13.11 28.45 -10.08
N ALA A 84 -12.38 29.47 -9.62
CA ALA A 84 -10.92 29.48 -9.64
C ALA A 84 -10.32 28.35 -8.78
N LEU A 85 -10.89 28.11 -7.59
CA LEU A 85 -10.49 27.03 -6.68
C LEU A 85 -10.72 25.65 -7.32
N ALA A 86 -11.93 25.40 -7.82
CA ALA A 86 -12.31 24.13 -8.43
C ALA A 86 -11.44 23.82 -9.65
N ARG A 87 -11.25 24.80 -10.53
CA ARG A 87 -10.41 24.67 -11.71
C ARG A 87 -8.95 24.45 -11.35
N GLY A 88 -8.41 25.22 -10.40
CA GLY A 88 -7.02 25.12 -9.97
C GLY A 88 -6.70 23.75 -9.36
N LEU A 89 -7.60 23.24 -8.51
CA LEU A 89 -7.45 21.91 -7.91
C LEU A 89 -7.51 20.80 -8.97
N THR A 90 -8.50 20.87 -9.87
CA THR A 90 -8.69 19.88 -10.94
C THR A 90 -7.47 19.83 -11.87
N GLN A 91 -6.93 20.99 -12.26
CA GLN A 91 -5.73 21.06 -13.10
C GLN A 91 -4.51 20.43 -12.42
N LYS A 92 -4.28 20.67 -11.13
CA LYS A 92 -3.18 20.06 -10.39
C LYS A 92 -3.31 18.54 -10.32
N MET A 93 -4.51 18.04 -10.03
CA MET A 93 -4.76 16.59 -9.96
C MET A 93 -4.55 15.89 -11.31
N LEU A 94 -4.92 16.54 -12.42
CA LEU A 94 -4.79 15.96 -13.77
C LEU A 94 -3.41 16.18 -14.40
N HIS A 95 -2.61 17.12 -13.91
CA HIS A 95 -1.33 17.46 -14.53
C HIS A 95 -0.37 16.26 -14.61
N GLY A 96 -0.21 15.51 -13.51
CA GLY A 96 0.67 14.34 -13.47
C GLY A 96 0.25 13.25 -14.47
N PRO A 97 -0.99 12.73 -14.41
CA PRO A 97 -1.48 11.75 -15.36
C PRO A 97 -1.36 12.19 -16.83
N LEU A 98 -1.67 13.46 -17.14
CA LEU A 98 -1.56 13.99 -18.50
C LEU A 98 -0.10 14.10 -18.96
N ALA A 99 0.81 14.52 -18.08
CA ALA A 99 2.24 14.60 -18.39
C ALA A 99 2.81 13.22 -18.73
N GLU A 100 2.49 12.19 -17.95
CA GLU A 100 2.94 10.81 -18.18
C GLU A 100 2.37 10.23 -19.48
N LEU A 101 1.15 10.60 -19.89
CA LEU A 101 0.58 10.19 -21.18
C LEU A 101 1.33 10.78 -22.38
N HIS A 102 2.00 11.90 -22.19
CA HIS A 102 2.80 12.58 -23.22
C HIS A 102 4.29 12.27 -23.14
N ALA A 103 4.75 11.64 -22.07
CA ALA A 103 6.15 11.28 -21.84
C ALA A 103 6.43 9.80 -22.15
N GLY A 104 7.69 9.45 -22.44
CA GLY A 104 8.13 8.06 -22.61
C GLY A 104 8.00 7.49 -24.03
N ASP A 105 8.40 6.23 -24.16
CA ASP A 105 8.29 5.46 -25.41
C ASP A 105 6.84 4.99 -25.67
N ALA A 106 6.62 4.29 -26.78
CA ALA A 106 5.28 3.84 -27.17
C ALA A 106 4.68 2.83 -26.15
N GLU A 107 5.51 2.00 -25.53
CA GLU A 107 5.07 0.97 -24.60
C GLU A 107 4.69 1.57 -23.24
N ALA A 108 5.53 2.46 -22.69
CA ALA A 108 5.26 3.18 -21.45
C ALA A 108 3.98 4.02 -21.53
N ARG A 109 3.74 4.68 -22.68
CA ARG A 109 2.49 5.43 -22.91
C ARG A 109 1.28 4.51 -22.94
N GLN A 110 1.38 3.33 -23.53
CA GLN A 110 0.29 2.36 -23.56
C GLN A 110 -0.05 1.84 -22.15
N GLN A 111 0.97 1.52 -21.35
CA GLN A 111 0.79 1.10 -19.96
C GLN A 111 0.13 2.21 -19.13
N THR A 112 0.62 3.45 -19.28
CA THR A 112 0.07 4.64 -18.62
C THR A 112 -1.39 4.88 -19.02
N ALA A 113 -1.72 4.80 -20.31
CA ALA A 113 -3.09 4.95 -20.80
C ALA A 113 -4.06 3.93 -20.18
N GLN A 114 -3.62 2.67 -20.03
CA GLN A 114 -4.41 1.63 -19.38
C GLN A 114 -4.61 1.93 -17.89
N ALA A 115 -3.56 2.34 -17.18
CA ALA A 115 -3.62 2.69 -15.77
C ALA A 115 -4.56 3.88 -15.53
N VAL A 116 -4.39 4.98 -16.28
CA VAL A 116 -5.24 6.18 -16.20
C VAL A 116 -6.70 5.85 -16.48
N SER A 117 -6.98 5.02 -17.50
CA SER A 117 -8.36 4.59 -17.80
C SER A 117 -9.00 3.83 -16.65
N ARG A 118 -8.24 2.95 -15.96
CA ARG A 118 -8.75 2.20 -14.80
C ARG A 118 -8.96 3.08 -13.57
N LEU A 119 -8.11 4.09 -13.36
CA LEU A 119 -8.13 4.94 -12.18
C LEU A 119 -9.14 6.09 -12.28
N PHE A 120 -9.27 6.73 -13.45
CA PHE A 120 -10.06 7.96 -13.63
C PHE A 120 -11.32 7.78 -14.47
N LEU A 121 -11.38 6.78 -15.35
CA LEU A 121 -12.51 6.58 -16.28
C LEU A 121 -13.36 5.34 -15.94
N ARG A 122 -13.13 4.74 -14.76
CA ARG A 122 -13.98 3.67 -14.27
C ARG A 122 -15.37 4.25 -14.04
N LYS A 123 -16.34 3.85 -14.88
CA LYS A 123 -17.77 4.07 -14.58
C LYS A 123 -18.05 3.50 -13.21
N GLU A 124 -18.51 4.34 -12.29
CA GLU A 124 -19.06 3.91 -11.01
C GLU A 124 -20.11 2.82 -11.29
N ARG A 125 -20.05 1.72 -10.54
CA ARG A 125 -21.16 0.77 -10.45
C ARG A 125 -22.02 1.18 -9.28
#